data_AF-A0A5Q4SJV3-F1
#
_entry.id   AF-A0A5Q4SJV3-F1
#
_cell.length_a   1.000
_cell.length_b   1.000
_cell.length_c   1.000
_cell.angle_alpha   90.00
_cell.angle_beta   90.00
_cell.angle_gamma   90.00
#
_symmetry.space_group_name_H-M   'P 1'
#
loop_
_entity.id
_entity.type
_entity.pdbx_description
1 polymer ?
#
loop_
_entity_poly.entity_id
_entity_poly.type
_entity_poly.pdbx_seq_one_letter_code
_entity_poly.pdbx_strand_id
1 'polypeptide(L)'
;MRTSAQSLTPAARNARIRRFSVSGLCAAGAAAAALTLAPSPAHAAEPASHGVATSAAGVSAAGISAQAHAMAERAHKASKATDTDDLDRWIRKSLKIMKAEGIPGTYEGLHRNIMRESGGDPHAANGWDVNAQNGTPSKGLLQVIQPTFEAYHVDGTAKSLTDPVANITAAANYAADKYGSIDNVDSAY
;
A
#
# COMPACT_ATOMS: atom_id res chain seq x y z
N MET A 1 29.24 67.85 -5.39
CA MET A 1 29.95 67.04 -4.37
C MET A 1 29.74 65.58 -4.72
N ARG A 2 30.84 64.85 -4.97
CA ARG A 2 30.83 63.41 -5.22
C ARG A 2 30.80 62.70 -3.86
N THR A 3 29.93 61.72 -3.69
CA THR A 3 30.11 60.66 -2.69
C THR A 3 29.53 59.36 -3.21
N SER A 4 30.37 58.34 -3.14
CA SER A 4 30.25 57.03 -3.74
C SER A 4 29.54 56.03 -2.83
N ALA A 5 28.96 55.01 -3.47
CA ALA A 5 29.00 53.57 -3.16
C ALA A 5 28.67 53.08 -1.73
N GLN A 6 27.77 52.09 -1.64
CA GLN A 6 28.19 50.69 -1.52
C GLN A 6 26.98 49.73 -1.47
N SER A 7 26.95 48.83 -2.46
CA SER A 7 26.15 47.61 -2.49
C SER A 7 26.79 46.57 -1.57
N LEU A 8 26.02 45.92 -0.70
CA LEU A 8 26.48 44.76 0.07
C LEU A 8 25.49 43.60 -0.11
N THR A 9 25.90 42.68 -0.97
CA THR A 9 25.44 41.30 -1.08
C THR A 9 25.81 40.51 0.18
N PRO A 10 24.91 39.70 0.77
CA PRO A 10 25.33 38.69 1.74
C PRO A 10 25.75 37.39 1.05
N ALA A 11 26.85 36.87 1.56
CA ALA A 11 27.68 35.79 1.08
C ALA A 11 27.00 34.41 0.96
N ALA A 12 27.39 33.68 -0.08
CA ALA A 12 27.15 32.25 -0.25
C ALA A 12 27.85 31.45 0.87
N ARG A 13 27.10 30.56 1.51
CA ARG A 13 27.62 29.64 2.54
C ARG A 13 28.14 28.37 1.86
N ASN A 14 29.46 28.17 1.90
CA ASN A 14 30.11 26.93 1.48
C ASN A 14 29.70 25.76 2.40
N ALA A 15 28.93 24.81 1.89
CA ALA A 15 28.69 23.53 2.55
C ALA A 15 29.77 22.52 2.13
N ARG A 16 30.63 22.14 3.09
CA ARG A 16 31.65 21.09 2.92
C ARG A 16 30.99 19.71 2.92
N ILE A 17 31.03 19.03 1.78
CA ILE A 17 30.61 17.65 1.60
C ILE A 17 31.59 16.73 2.32
N ARG A 18 31.11 15.94 3.30
CA ARG A 18 31.86 14.82 3.90
C ARG A 18 31.43 13.52 3.22
N ARG A 19 32.37 12.92 2.50
CA ARG A 19 32.25 11.59 1.87
C ARG A 19 32.15 10.52 2.96
N PHE A 20 31.13 9.66 2.89
CA PHE A 20 31.08 8.40 3.63
C PHE A 20 31.46 7.25 2.70
N SER A 21 32.40 6.43 3.17
CA SER A 21 32.99 5.30 2.45
C SER A 21 32.03 4.11 2.39
N VAL A 22 31.97 3.49 1.21
CA VAL A 22 31.33 2.18 0.94
C VAL A 22 32.26 1.06 1.40
N SER A 23 31.72 0.12 2.18
CA SER A 23 32.23 -1.26 2.31
C SER A 23 31.09 -2.16 2.80
N GLY A 24 30.56 -2.98 1.90
CA GLY A 24 29.52 -3.98 2.21
C GLY A 24 29.79 -5.25 1.41
N LEU A 25 30.45 -6.18 2.07
CA LEU A 25 30.99 -7.46 1.61
C LEU A 25 29.89 -8.40 1.07
N CYS A 26 30.03 -8.89 -0.17
CA CYS A 26 29.20 -9.97 -0.71
C CYS A 26 29.77 -11.33 -0.26
N ALA A 27 29.03 -12.09 0.54
CA ALA A 27 29.33 -13.49 0.86
C ALA A 27 28.28 -14.39 0.19
N ALA A 28 28.72 -15.11 -0.85
CA ALA A 28 27.95 -16.15 -1.51
C ALA A 28 27.94 -17.43 -0.66
N GLY A 29 26.75 -18.00 -0.44
CA GLY A 29 26.58 -19.28 0.26
C GLY A 29 25.71 -20.21 -0.59
N ALA A 30 26.35 -21.02 -1.43
CA ALA A 30 25.72 -22.16 -2.08
C ALA A 30 26.05 -23.43 -1.27
N ALA A 31 25.05 -24.12 -0.76
CA ALA A 31 25.21 -25.43 -0.13
C ALA A 31 24.45 -26.48 -0.95
N ALA A 32 25.22 -27.21 -1.77
CA ALA A 32 24.78 -28.40 -2.47
C ALA A 32 24.81 -29.59 -1.50
N ALA A 33 23.66 -30.24 -1.27
CA ALA A 33 23.57 -31.48 -0.50
C ALA A 33 24.04 -32.65 -1.39
N ALA A 34 25.16 -33.26 -1.01
CA ALA A 34 25.71 -34.44 -1.68
C ALA A 34 24.95 -35.71 -1.27
N LEU A 35 24.46 -36.41 -2.29
CA LEU A 35 23.94 -37.77 -2.28
C LEU A 35 25.10 -38.77 -2.09
N THR A 36 25.04 -39.63 -1.07
CA THR A 36 25.83 -40.87 -1.05
C THR A 36 24.92 -42.08 -0.91
N LEU A 37 25.15 -43.02 -1.81
CA LEU A 37 24.35 -44.21 -2.09
C LEU A 37 24.92 -45.42 -1.33
N ALA A 38 24.01 -46.24 -0.79
CA ALA A 38 24.01 -47.72 -0.79
C ALA A 38 24.93 -48.51 0.19
N PRO A 39 24.81 -49.87 0.23
CA PRO A 39 23.66 -50.64 0.74
C PRO A 39 24.13 -51.84 1.62
N SER A 40 23.23 -52.56 2.30
CA SER A 40 23.43 -54.01 2.52
C SER A 40 22.13 -54.74 2.87
N PRO A 41 21.95 -55.99 2.37
CA PRO A 41 20.69 -56.70 2.37
C PRO A 41 20.60 -57.69 3.55
N ALA A 42 19.41 -57.82 4.13
CA ALA A 42 19.03 -59.03 4.85
C ALA A 42 17.60 -59.39 4.45
N HIS A 43 17.48 -60.62 3.99
CA HIS A 43 16.39 -61.24 3.27
C HIS A 43 15.51 -62.03 4.24
N ALA A 44 14.18 -61.94 4.07
CA ALA A 44 13.23 -63.07 4.01
C ALA A 44 11.88 -62.87 4.75
N ALA A 45 10.81 -63.23 4.01
CA ALA A 45 9.47 -63.68 4.41
C ALA A 45 8.32 -62.64 4.49
N GLU A 46 7.42 -62.73 3.50
CA GLU A 46 6.06 -62.17 3.42
C GLU A 46 5.03 -62.99 4.27
N PRO A 47 3.69 -62.80 4.14
CA PRO A 47 2.86 -61.67 4.57
C PRO A 47 1.69 -62.10 5.48
N ALA A 48 1.06 -61.20 6.24
CA ALA A 48 -0.28 -61.43 6.80
C ALA A 48 -1.10 -60.14 6.87
N SER A 49 -2.17 -60.13 6.08
CA SER A 49 -3.23 -59.15 5.98
C SER A 49 -4.11 -59.11 7.23
N HIS A 50 -4.46 -57.92 7.71
CA HIS A 50 -5.77 -57.63 8.32
C HIS A 50 -6.18 -56.22 7.89
N GLY A 51 -7.19 -56.16 7.02
CA GLY A 51 -7.65 -54.96 6.36
C GLY A 51 -8.43 -54.04 7.31
N VAL A 52 -7.99 -52.79 7.38
CA VAL A 52 -8.88 -51.65 7.63
C VAL A 52 -9.28 -51.12 6.26
N ALA A 53 -10.50 -51.45 5.84
CA ALA A 53 -11.15 -50.77 4.73
C ALA A 53 -11.55 -49.37 5.20
N THR A 54 -10.61 -48.44 5.19
CA THR A 54 -10.94 -47.01 5.11
C THR A 54 -11.44 -46.76 3.70
N SER A 55 -12.75 -46.59 3.56
CA SER A 55 -13.37 -46.08 2.35
C SER A 55 -12.96 -44.63 2.12
N ALA A 56 -11.74 -44.41 1.65
CA ALA A 56 -11.30 -43.19 0.99
C ALA A 56 -11.85 -43.19 -0.44
N ALA A 57 -13.17 -43.12 -0.55
CA ALA A 57 -13.83 -42.97 -1.84
C ALA A 57 -13.69 -41.50 -2.29
N GLY A 58 -12.68 -41.25 -3.13
CA GLY A 58 -12.78 -40.30 -4.23
C GLY A 58 -12.74 -38.80 -3.89
N VAL A 59 -11.71 -38.32 -3.20
CA VAL A 59 -11.30 -36.91 -3.37
C VAL A 59 -10.03 -36.89 -4.19
N SER A 60 -10.19 -36.79 -5.51
CA SER A 60 -9.08 -36.58 -6.44
C SER A 60 -8.30 -35.32 -6.01
N ALA A 61 -6.98 -35.32 -6.13
CA ALA A 61 -6.15 -34.12 -5.85
C ALA A 61 -6.66 -32.86 -6.61
N ALA A 62 -7.28 -33.06 -7.78
CA ALA A 62 -7.96 -32.03 -8.57
C ALA A 62 -9.24 -31.47 -7.91
N GLY A 63 -9.96 -32.26 -7.11
CA GLY A 63 -11.13 -31.81 -6.35
C GLY A 63 -10.73 -30.95 -5.14
N ILE A 64 -9.59 -31.26 -4.50
CA ILE A 64 -9.04 -30.47 -3.40
C ILE A 64 -8.57 -29.10 -3.89
N SER A 65 -7.91 -29.04 -5.06
CA SER A 65 -7.44 -27.77 -5.63
C SER A 65 -8.59 -26.88 -6.13
N ALA A 66 -9.62 -27.47 -6.75
CA ALA A 66 -10.81 -26.73 -7.17
C ALA A 66 -11.59 -26.17 -5.97
N GLN A 67 -11.69 -26.93 -4.89
CA GLN A 67 -12.38 -26.51 -3.67
C GLN A 67 -11.59 -25.43 -2.91
N ALA A 68 -10.25 -25.50 -2.89
CA ALA A 68 -9.38 -24.45 -2.34
C ALA A 68 -9.49 -23.13 -3.13
N HIS A 69 -9.51 -23.20 -4.46
CA HIS A 69 -9.67 -22.01 -5.31
C HIS A 69 -11.05 -21.36 -5.12
N ALA A 70 -12.12 -22.15 -5.01
CA ALA A 70 -13.46 -21.64 -4.74
C ALA A 70 -13.58 -20.98 -3.36
N MET A 71 -12.90 -21.51 -2.34
CA MET A 71 -12.84 -20.92 -1.00
C MET A 71 -12.05 -19.60 -1.01
N ALA A 72 -10.91 -19.54 -1.71
CA ALA A 72 -10.12 -18.32 -1.86
C ALA A 72 -10.86 -17.21 -2.62
N GLU A 73 -11.59 -17.57 -3.67
CA GLU A 73 -12.48 -16.66 -4.41
C GLU A 73 -13.61 -16.13 -3.53
N ARG A 74 -14.24 -17.02 -2.73
CA ARG A 74 -15.29 -16.60 -1.80
C ARG A 74 -14.76 -15.69 -0.69
N ALA A 75 -13.55 -15.97 -0.19
CA ALA A 75 -12.88 -15.12 0.80
C ALA A 75 -12.53 -13.75 0.22
N HIS A 76 -11.97 -13.68 -1.00
CA HIS A 76 -11.71 -12.41 -1.69
C HIS A 76 -12.98 -11.61 -1.97
N LYS A 77 -14.08 -12.27 -2.36
CA LYS A 77 -15.37 -11.60 -2.55
C LYS A 77 -15.93 -11.07 -1.23
N ALA A 78 -15.80 -11.85 -0.15
CA ALA A 78 -16.25 -11.43 1.18
C ALA A 78 -15.41 -10.26 1.73
N SER A 79 -14.08 -10.29 1.58
CA SER A 79 -13.22 -9.17 1.99
C SER A 79 -13.53 -7.93 1.17
N LYS A 80 -13.64 -8.06 -0.16
CA LYS A 80 -14.00 -6.94 -1.04
C LYS A 80 -15.37 -6.35 -0.71
N ALA A 81 -16.35 -7.16 -0.30
CA ALA A 81 -17.64 -6.67 0.15
C ALA A 81 -17.53 -5.86 1.45
N THR A 82 -16.79 -6.38 2.44
CA THR A 82 -16.50 -5.66 3.69
C THR A 82 -15.74 -4.36 3.44
N ASP A 83 -14.72 -4.39 2.58
CA ASP A 83 -13.95 -3.20 2.20
C ASP A 83 -14.85 -2.16 1.52
N THR A 84 -15.83 -2.60 0.73
CA THR A 84 -16.82 -1.71 0.11
C THR A 84 -17.73 -1.07 1.16
N ASP A 85 -18.24 -1.85 2.13
CA ASP A 85 -19.08 -1.32 3.23
C ASP A 85 -18.29 -0.35 4.12
N ASP A 86 -17.01 -0.66 4.38
CA ASP A 86 -16.09 0.20 5.10
C ASP A 86 -15.80 1.49 4.34
N LEU A 87 -15.55 1.38 3.03
CA LEU A 87 -15.31 2.51 2.13
C LEU A 87 -16.50 3.46 2.09
N ASP A 88 -17.72 2.94 1.86
CA ASP A 88 -18.96 3.69 1.89
C ASP A 88 -19.07 4.51 3.19
N ARG A 89 -18.76 3.87 4.31
CA ARG A 89 -18.84 4.49 5.64
C ARG A 89 -17.75 5.55 5.84
N TRP A 90 -16.53 5.34 5.34
CA TRP A 90 -15.46 6.34 5.39
C TRP A 90 -15.79 7.56 4.53
N ILE A 91 -16.23 7.36 3.28
CA ILE A 91 -16.66 8.45 2.39
C ILE A 91 -17.76 9.28 3.05
N ARG A 92 -18.80 8.64 3.61
CA ARG A 92 -19.90 9.35 4.28
C ARG A 92 -19.45 10.13 5.52
N LYS A 93 -18.47 9.62 6.27
CA LYS A 93 -17.88 10.35 7.41
C LYS A 93 -17.09 11.56 6.91
N SER A 94 -16.27 11.40 5.90
CA SER A 94 -15.51 12.50 5.28
C SER A 94 -16.44 13.57 4.72
N LEU A 95 -17.52 13.21 4.02
CA LEU A 95 -18.50 14.18 3.51
C LEU A 95 -19.15 15.02 4.63
N LYS A 96 -19.38 14.43 5.82
CA LYS A 96 -19.89 15.20 6.97
C LYS A 96 -18.88 16.23 7.45
N ILE A 97 -17.61 15.86 7.53
CA ILE A 97 -16.51 16.75 7.93
C ILE A 97 -16.31 17.83 6.87
N MET A 98 -16.20 17.43 5.59
CA MET A 98 -16.09 18.34 4.44
C MET A 98 -17.21 19.39 4.45
N LYS A 99 -18.45 18.97 4.69
CA LYS A 99 -19.58 19.90 4.79
C LYS A 99 -19.43 20.90 5.95
N ALA A 100 -18.92 20.46 7.11
CA ALA A 100 -18.70 21.33 8.25
C ALA A 100 -17.59 22.36 8.00
N GLU A 101 -16.56 21.97 7.24
CA GLU A 101 -15.39 22.79 6.91
C GLU A 101 -15.53 23.59 5.60
N GLY A 102 -16.67 23.45 4.90
CA GLY A 102 -16.91 24.14 3.62
C GLY A 102 -16.09 23.58 2.44
N ILE A 103 -15.62 22.33 2.52
CA ILE A 103 -14.88 21.65 1.45
C ILE A 103 -15.89 21.03 0.46
N PRO A 104 -15.92 21.49 -0.81
CA PRO A 104 -16.85 20.97 -1.80
C PRO A 104 -16.46 19.57 -2.32
N GLY A 105 -17.45 18.69 -2.45
CA GLY A 105 -17.31 17.40 -3.12
C GLY A 105 -18.51 16.49 -2.95
N THR A 106 -18.60 15.47 -3.80
CA THR A 106 -19.69 14.48 -3.79
C THR A 106 -19.23 13.08 -3.41
N TYR A 107 -20.20 12.20 -3.12
CA TYR A 107 -19.93 10.79 -2.87
C TYR A 107 -19.29 10.12 -4.08
N GLU A 108 -19.89 10.31 -5.25
CA GLU A 108 -19.44 9.81 -6.54
C GLU A 108 -18.05 10.38 -6.86
N GLY A 109 -17.86 11.64 -6.50
CA GLY A 109 -16.61 12.34 -6.64
C GLY A 109 -15.45 11.65 -5.93
N LEU A 110 -15.63 11.38 -4.64
CA LEU A 110 -14.64 10.69 -3.81
C LEU A 110 -14.49 9.22 -4.23
N HIS A 111 -15.61 8.51 -4.40
CA HIS A 111 -15.62 7.10 -4.74
C HIS A 111 -14.87 6.82 -6.05
N ARG A 112 -15.11 7.58 -7.13
CA ARG A 112 -14.44 7.36 -8.41
C ARG A 112 -12.92 7.53 -8.32
N ASN A 113 -12.46 8.54 -7.57
CA ASN A 113 -11.04 8.81 -7.39
C ASN A 113 -10.41 7.70 -6.55
N ILE A 114 -11.02 7.33 -5.42
CA ILE A 114 -10.50 6.25 -4.55
C ILE A 114 -10.35 4.93 -5.32
N MET A 115 -11.36 4.57 -6.11
CA MET A 115 -11.30 3.34 -6.90
C MET A 115 -10.21 3.36 -7.97
N ARG A 116 -9.87 4.52 -8.52
CA ARG A 116 -8.75 4.68 -9.47
C ARG A 116 -7.39 4.64 -8.77
N GLU A 117 -7.26 5.29 -7.62
CA GLU A 117 -5.98 5.45 -6.92
C GLU A 117 -5.56 4.18 -6.15
N SER A 118 -6.49 3.52 -5.46
CA SER A 118 -6.17 2.43 -4.53
C SER A 118 -7.07 1.20 -4.67
N GLY A 119 -8.12 1.28 -5.48
CA GLY A 119 -9.15 0.24 -5.52
C GLY A 119 -9.93 0.09 -4.20
N GLY A 120 -9.84 1.09 -3.30
CA GLY A 120 -10.45 1.05 -1.97
C GLY A 120 -9.51 0.58 -0.85
N ASP A 121 -8.22 0.34 -1.12
CA ASP A 121 -7.26 -0.10 -0.11
C ASP A 121 -6.67 1.09 0.69
N PRO A 122 -7.00 1.24 1.99
CA PRO A 122 -6.45 2.31 2.82
C PRO A 122 -4.97 2.14 3.16
N HIS A 123 -4.38 0.99 2.86
CA HIS A 123 -2.97 0.67 3.09
C HIS A 123 -2.14 0.68 1.81
N ALA A 124 -2.73 1.03 0.66
CA ALA A 124 -2.02 1.21 -0.60
C ALA A 124 -0.85 2.19 -0.43
N ALA A 125 0.32 1.84 -0.95
CA ALA A 125 1.51 2.68 -0.93
C ALA A 125 2.33 2.51 -2.21
N ASN A 126 2.75 3.62 -2.80
CA ASN A 126 3.63 3.60 -3.96
C ASN A 126 5.10 3.55 -3.53
N GLY A 127 5.87 2.57 -4.03
CA GLY A 127 7.27 2.37 -3.65
C GLY A 127 8.29 2.69 -4.74
N TRP A 128 7.86 3.09 -5.94
CA TRP A 128 8.72 3.10 -7.13
C TRP A 128 8.87 4.46 -7.81
N ASP A 129 7.93 5.39 -7.61
CA ASP A 129 7.98 6.72 -8.21
C ASP A 129 9.10 7.62 -7.61
N VAL A 130 9.22 8.83 -8.15
CA VAL A 130 10.21 9.82 -7.70
C VAL A 130 9.95 10.25 -6.24
N ASN A 131 8.70 10.21 -5.78
CA ASN A 131 8.36 10.58 -4.41
C ASN A 131 8.85 9.50 -3.43
N ALA A 132 8.67 8.23 -3.78
CA ALA A 132 9.20 7.09 -3.04
C ALA A 132 10.72 7.12 -2.99
N GLN A 133 11.38 7.43 -4.12
CA GLN A 133 12.84 7.61 -4.17
C GLN A 133 13.33 8.78 -3.28
N ASN A 134 12.51 9.83 -3.16
CA ASN A 134 12.77 10.96 -2.28
C ASN A 134 12.30 10.74 -0.81
N GLY A 135 11.80 9.55 -0.48
CA GLY A 135 11.41 9.18 0.89
C GLY A 135 10.02 9.66 1.33
N THR A 136 9.20 10.19 0.41
CA THR A 136 7.83 10.64 0.66
C THR A 136 6.82 9.91 -0.23
N PRO A 137 6.74 8.57 -0.17
CA PRO A 137 5.83 7.81 -1.02
C PRO A 137 4.37 8.23 -0.83
N SER A 138 3.59 8.21 -1.90
CA SER A 138 2.14 8.35 -1.84
C SER A 138 1.50 7.15 -1.14
N LYS A 139 0.48 7.39 -0.29
CA LYS A 139 -0.22 6.31 0.41
C LYS A 139 -1.70 6.59 0.64
N GLY A 140 -2.41 5.53 1.02
CA GLY A 140 -3.82 5.56 1.39
C GLY A 140 -4.75 5.60 0.20
N LEU A 141 -6.03 5.83 0.52
CA LEU A 141 -7.14 5.71 -0.42
C LEU A 141 -7.01 6.60 -1.66
N LEU A 142 -6.43 7.80 -1.50
CA LEU A 142 -6.24 8.79 -2.57
C LEU A 142 -4.77 9.07 -2.86
N GLN A 143 -3.86 8.16 -2.49
CA GLN A 143 -2.43 8.22 -2.83
C GLN A 143 -1.80 9.60 -2.50
N VAL A 144 -2.07 10.12 -1.31
CA VAL A 144 -1.55 11.42 -0.84
C VAL A 144 -0.11 11.24 -0.33
N ILE A 145 0.76 12.21 -0.62
CA ILE A 145 2.12 12.28 -0.04
C ILE A 145 2.11 13.02 1.30
N GLN A 146 3.07 12.68 2.17
CA GLN A 146 3.15 13.24 3.54
C GLN A 146 3.11 14.78 3.60
N PRO A 147 3.87 15.55 2.79
CA PRO A 147 3.82 17.01 2.84
C PRO A 147 2.45 17.59 2.46
N THR A 148 1.75 16.98 1.50
CA THR A 148 0.40 17.40 1.10
C THR A 148 -0.61 17.10 2.20
N PHE A 149 -0.52 15.92 2.81
CA PHE A 149 -1.40 15.57 3.93
C PHE A 149 -1.25 16.56 5.08
N GLU A 150 -0.02 16.95 5.43
CA GLU A 150 0.23 17.92 6.50
C GLU A 150 -0.30 19.32 6.16
N ALA A 151 -0.11 19.78 4.93
CA ALA A 151 -0.55 21.10 4.49
C ALA A 151 -2.08 21.23 4.39
N TYR A 152 -2.78 20.13 4.09
CA TYR A 152 -4.24 20.12 3.87
C TYR A 152 -5.00 19.30 4.91
N HIS A 153 -4.34 18.93 6.01
CA HIS A 153 -4.96 18.22 7.12
C HIS A 153 -6.16 19.01 7.65
N VAL A 154 -7.24 18.29 7.93
CA VAL A 154 -8.46 18.89 8.47
C VAL A 154 -8.54 18.57 9.95
N ASP A 155 -8.64 19.61 10.77
CA ASP A 155 -8.73 19.47 12.22
C ASP A 155 -9.94 18.64 12.64
N GLY A 156 -9.79 17.90 13.74
CA GLY A 156 -10.79 16.91 14.18
C GLY A 156 -10.70 15.55 13.47
N THR A 157 -9.86 15.39 12.45
CA THR A 157 -9.51 14.07 11.89
C THR A 157 -8.22 13.49 12.48
N ALA A 158 -7.98 12.19 12.28
CA ALA A 158 -6.75 11.55 12.74
C ALA A 158 -5.51 12.19 12.06
N LYS A 159 -4.37 12.16 12.75
CA LYS A 159 -3.09 12.70 12.23
C LYS A 159 -2.30 11.67 11.40
N SER A 160 -2.86 10.47 11.18
CA SER A 160 -2.23 9.43 10.36
C SER A 160 -2.64 9.60 8.90
N LEU A 161 -1.65 9.61 7.99
CA LEU A 161 -1.89 9.73 6.55
C LEU A 161 -2.70 8.55 5.99
N THR A 162 -2.57 7.36 6.56
CA THR A 162 -3.31 6.15 6.13
C THR A 162 -4.61 5.95 6.90
N ASP A 163 -5.00 6.87 7.79
CA ASP A 163 -6.36 6.85 8.32
C ASP A 163 -7.33 7.17 7.18
N PRO A 164 -8.34 6.32 6.90
CA PRO A 164 -9.21 6.48 5.75
C PRO A 164 -9.92 7.83 5.70
N VAL A 165 -10.45 8.28 6.84
CA VAL A 165 -11.24 9.51 6.89
C VAL A 165 -10.31 10.72 6.75
N ALA A 166 -9.17 10.73 7.44
CA ALA A 166 -8.20 11.81 7.32
C ALA A 166 -7.62 11.91 5.90
N ASN A 167 -7.27 10.78 5.28
CA ASN A 167 -6.74 10.72 3.91
C ASN A 167 -7.74 11.29 2.90
N ILE A 168 -8.99 10.83 2.95
CA ILE A 168 -10.07 11.31 2.07
C ILE A 168 -10.29 12.83 2.26
N THR A 169 -10.38 13.28 3.50
CA THR A 169 -10.72 14.68 3.81
C THR A 169 -9.58 15.62 3.41
N ALA A 170 -8.32 15.25 3.68
CA ALA A 170 -7.15 16.05 3.28
C ALA A 170 -6.99 16.12 1.75
N ALA A 171 -7.20 15.01 1.04
CA ALA A 171 -7.18 14.99 -0.42
C ALA A 171 -8.29 15.84 -1.04
N ALA A 172 -9.50 15.79 -0.47
CA ALA A 172 -10.61 16.62 -0.92
C ALA A 172 -10.35 18.12 -0.67
N ASN A 173 -9.72 18.45 0.45
CA ASN A 173 -9.30 19.81 0.77
C ASN A 173 -8.24 20.34 -0.22
N TYR A 174 -7.25 19.50 -0.55
CA TYR A 174 -6.28 19.79 -1.61
C TYR A 174 -6.97 20.01 -2.96
N ALA A 175 -7.90 19.13 -3.33
CA ALA A 175 -8.62 19.24 -4.58
C ALA A 175 -9.50 20.49 -4.66
N ALA A 176 -10.10 20.89 -3.54
CA ALA A 176 -10.86 22.13 -3.46
C ALA A 176 -9.97 23.36 -3.72
N ASP A 177 -8.78 23.41 -3.12
CA ASP A 177 -7.82 24.50 -3.34
C ASP A 177 -7.28 24.56 -4.77
N LYS A 178 -6.98 23.40 -5.39
CA LYS A 178 -6.36 23.35 -6.73
C LYS A 178 -7.34 23.33 -7.89
N TYR A 179 -8.48 22.68 -7.71
CA TYR A 179 -9.42 22.35 -8.78
C TYR A 179 -10.85 22.81 -8.48
N GLY A 180 -11.07 23.45 -7.33
CA GLY A 180 -12.39 23.89 -6.87
C GLY A 180 -13.24 22.78 -6.25
N SER A 181 -12.98 21.50 -6.55
CA SER A 181 -13.58 20.34 -5.88
C SER A 181 -12.89 19.04 -6.30
N ILE A 182 -12.98 18.00 -5.47
CA ILE A 182 -12.66 16.62 -5.86
C ILE A 182 -13.51 16.12 -7.04
N ASP A 183 -14.66 16.75 -7.28
CA ASP A 183 -15.53 16.45 -8.41
C ASP A 183 -14.90 16.84 -9.76
N ASN A 184 -13.86 17.68 -9.75
CA ASN A 184 -13.15 18.12 -10.96
C ASN A 184 -11.82 17.37 -11.18
N VAL A 185 -11.55 16.32 -10.40
CA VAL A 185 -10.32 15.52 -10.50
C VAL A 185 -10.56 14.26 -11.31
N ASP A 186 -10.13 14.28 -12.57
CA ASP A 186 -10.37 13.19 -13.52
C ASP A 186 -9.14 12.32 -13.80
N SER A 187 -7.95 12.76 -13.36
CA SER A 187 -6.67 12.06 -13.53
C SER A 187 -6.12 11.54 -12.20
N ALA A 188 -5.24 10.54 -12.26
CA ALA A 188 -4.51 10.08 -11.09
C ALA A 188 -3.56 11.15 -10.53
N TYR A 189 -3.35 11.12 -9.21
CA TYR A 189 -2.49 12.08 -8.49
C TYR A 189 -1.01 11.86 -8.76
#